data_AF-A0A9D4JIG4-F1
#
_entry.id   AF-A0A9D4JIG4-F1
#
_cell.length_a   1.000
_cell.length_b   1.000
_cell.length_c   1.000
_cell.angle_alpha   90.00
_cell.angle_beta   90.00
_cell.angle_gamma   90.00
#
_symmetry.space_group_name_H-M   'P 1'
#
loop_
_entity.id
_entity.type
_entity.pdbx_description
1 polymer ?
#
loop_
_entity_poly.entity_id
_entity_poly.type
_entity_poly.pdbx_seq_one_letter_code
_entity_poly.pdbx_strand_id
1 'polypeptide(L)'
;MVNAIPSVMPECSHVLCAKQLKDNARHILQNDAVIKQERDEIIDDIFGQDGLITADDIICYNDKCSTIEIKLRAISTTFRDYFTTRLRPILKKKVCDPVREEVTKKNGRTTTVKLSIPFSTNSQLDS
;
A
#
# COMPACT_ATOMS: atom_id res chain seq x y z
N MET A 1 5.36 24.34 9.27
CA MET A 1 6.10 24.41 7.99
C MET A 1 6.08 23.04 7.32
N VAL A 2 5.13 22.73 6.42
CA VAL A 2 5.10 21.44 5.69
C VAL A 2 4.65 21.63 4.22
N ASN A 3 4.89 22.79 3.60
CA ASN A 3 4.35 23.13 2.26
C ASN A 3 5.42 23.45 1.22
N ALA A 4 6.70 23.11 1.44
CA ALA A 4 7.75 23.44 0.49
C ALA A 4 7.60 22.67 -0.84
N ILE A 5 7.26 21.38 -0.79
CA ILE A 5 7.23 20.50 -1.97
C ILE A 5 6.07 20.84 -2.93
N PRO A 6 4.81 21.04 -2.47
CA PRO A 6 3.71 21.43 -3.37
C PRO A 6 3.93 22.78 -4.05
N SER A 7 4.72 23.67 -3.44
CA SER A 7 5.01 25.02 -3.95
C SER A 7 5.95 25.02 -5.15
N VAL A 8 6.96 24.12 -5.14
CA VAL A 8 7.94 24.01 -6.25
C VAL A 8 7.60 22.93 -7.26
N MET A 9 6.83 21.91 -6.87
CA MET A 9 6.46 20.79 -7.73
C MET A 9 5.00 20.36 -7.46
N PRO A 10 4.01 21.13 -7.94
CA PRO A 10 2.59 20.86 -7.68
C PRO A 10 2.11 19.53 -8.29
N GLU A 11 2.81 19.02 -9.30
CA GLU A 11 2.54 17.73 -9.95
C GLU A 11 3.17 16.52 -9.22
N CYS A 12 4.07 16.75 -8.26
CA CYS A 12 4.74 15.67 -7.53
C CYS A 12 3.84 15.15 -6.40
N SER A 13 3.16 14.03 -6.63
CA SER A 13 2.53 13.29 -5.54
C SER A 13 3.63 12.71 -4.65
N HIS A 14 3.72 13.17 -3.40
CA HIS A 14 4.70 12.68 -2.43
C HIS A 14 4.29 11.26 -1.96
N VAL A 15 4.69 10.25 -2.72
CA VAL A 15 4.40 8.84 -2.41
C VAL A 15 5.48 8.30 -1.48
N LEU A 16 5.11 7.94 -0.25
CA LEU A 16 6.02 7.25 0.67
C LEU A 16 6.45 5.90 0.06
N CYS A 17 7.75 5.59 0.06
CA CYS A 17 8.24 4.30 -0.41
C CYS A 17 7.86 3.18 0.58
N ALA A 18 7.91 1.91 0.15
CA ALA A 18 7.53 0.77 1.00
C ALA A 18 8.35 0.71 2.31
N LYS A 19 9.65 1.07 2.24
CA LYS A 19 10.52 1.17 3.42
C LYS A 19 10.00 2.19 4.43
N GLN A 20 9.65 3.40 3.99
CA GLN A 20 9.13 4.44 4.87
C GLN A 20 7.78 4.05 5.49
N LEU A 21 6.92 3.35 4.75
CA LEU A 21 5.66 2.82 5.29
C LEU A 21 5.92 1.77 6.39
N LYS A 22 6.89 0.88 6.18
CA LYS A 22 7.32 -0.11 7.17
C LYS A 22 7.88 0.54 8.43
N ASP A 23 8.76 1.54 8.27
CA ASP A 23 9.38 2.25 9.39
C ASP A 23 8.33 3.02 10.20
N ASN A 24 7.39 3.70 9.53
CA ASN A 24 6.28 4.39 10.17
C ASN A 24 5.36 3.42 10.93
N ALA A 25 5.03 2.27 10.33
CA ALA A 25 4.20 1.25 10.98
C ALA A 25 4.89 0.71 12.24
N ARG A 26 6.19 0.41 12.16
CA ARG A 26 7.00 -0.06 13.29
C ARG A 26 7.03 0.98 14.42
N HIS A 27 7.19 2.25 14.09
CA HIS A 27 7.22 3.33 15.07
C HIS A 27 5.89 3.50 15.81
N ILE A 28 4.75 3.40 15.10
CA ILE A 28 3.43 3.49 15.74
C ILE A 28 3.20 2.31 16.69
N LEU A 29 3.53 1.09 16.28
CA LEU A 29 3.44 -0.10 17.16
C LEU A 29 4.35 0.00 18.39
N GLN A 30 5.53 0.61 18.24
CA GLN A 30 6.42 0.90 19.38
C GLN A 30 5.80 1.91 20.35
N ASN A 31 5.17 2.96 19.83
CA ASN A 31 4.53 3.99 20.65
C ASN A 31 3.29 3.45 21.40
N ASP A 32 2.60 2.47 20.84
CA ASP A 32 1.46 1.79 21.48
C ASP A 32 1.89 0.68 22.45
N ALA A 33 3.18 0.61 22.80
CA ALA A 33 3.77 -0.36 23.73
C ALA A 33 3.55 -1.84 23.37
N VAL A 34 3.31 -2.15 22.10
CA VAL A 34 3.16 -3.54 21.61
C VAL A 34 4.48 -4.30 21.81
N ILE A 35 4.37 -5.54 22.30
CA ILE A 35 5.54 -6.38 22.54
C ILE A 35 6.32 -6.61 21.24
N LYS A 36 7.65 -6.74 21.38
CA LYS A 36 8.55 -6.85 20.22
C LYS A 36 8.13 -7.97 19.26
N GLN A 37 7.73 -9.11 19.80
CA GLN A 37 7.32 -10.28 19.03
C GLN A 37 6.09 -9.97 18.17
N GLU A 38 4.96 -9.58 18.77
CA GLU A 38 3.73 -9.22 18.05
C GLU A 38 3.96 -8.12 17.01
N ARG A 39 4.79 -7.12 17.35
CA ARG A 39 5.15 -6.06 16.41
C ARG A 39 5.87 -6.62 15.20
N ASP A 40 6.87 -7.48 15.40
CA ASP A 40 7.63 -8.05 14.30
C ASP A 40 6.75 -8.98 13.45
N GLU A 41 5.83 -9.73 14.06
CA GLU A 41 4.81 -10.55 13.38
C GLU A 41 3.86 -9.69 12.53
N ILE A 42 3.27 -8.61 13.07
CA ILE A 42 2.40 -7.70 12.29
C ILE A 42 3.17 -7.07 11.12
N ILE A 43 4.41 -6.68 11.35
CA ILE A 43 5.23 -6.05 10.31
C ILE A 43 5.57 -7.06 9.20
N ASP A 44 5.77 -8.33 9.54
CA ASP A 44 6.00 -9.39 8.57
C ASP A 44 4.70 -9.76 7.81
N ASP A 45 3.56 -9.83 8.49
CA ASP A 45 2.26 -10.03 7.85
C ASP A 45 1.95 -8.95 6.78
N ILE A 46 2.43 -7.71 6.99
CA ILE A 46 2.20 -6.60 6.06
C ILE A 46 3.30 -6.49 5.00
N PHE A 47 4.57 -6.54 5.41
CA PHE A 47 5.74 -6.21 4.59
C PHE A 47 6.74 -7.35 4.40
N GLY A 48 6.41 -8.55 4.88
CA GLY A 48 7.20 -9.77 4.69
C GLY A 48 7.13 -10.29 3.26
N GLN A 49 7.86 -11.38 3.00
CA GLN A 49 7.93 -12.01 1.67
C GLN A 49 6.55 -12.49 1.20
N ASP A 50 5.77 -13.06 2.11
CA ASP A 50 4.39 -13.51 1.87
C ASP A 50 3.36 -12.53 2.46
N GLY A 51 3.76 -11.27 2.68
CA GLY A 51 2.93 -10.27 3.32
C GLY A 51 1.82 -9.71 2.43
N LEU A 52 1.07 -8.75 2.98
CA LEU A 52 0.03 -8.03 2.24
C LEU A 52 0.58 -7.30 1.00
N ILE A 53 1.81 -6.79 1.07
CA ILE A 53 2.45 -6.04 -0.02
C ILE A 53 2.75 -6.90 -1.26
N THR A 54 2.81 -8.22 -1.11
CA THR A 54 3.10 -9.18 -2.18
C THR A 54 1.85 -9.93 -2.65
N ALA A 55 0.65 -9.48 -2.29
CA ALA A 55 -0.58 -10.09 -2.79
C ALA A 55 -0.70 -9.92 -4.32
N ASP A 56 -0.85 -11.03 -5.04
CA ASP A 56 -0.87 -11.05 -6.50
C ASP A 56 -2.19 -10.54 -7.11
N ASP A 57 -3.28 -10.65 -6.36
CA ASP A 57 -4.60 -10.23 -6.78
C ASP A 57 -5.39 -9.50 -5.67
N ILE A 58 -6.49 -8.86 -6.07
CA ILE A 58 -7.32 -8.08 -5.15
C ILE A 58 -8.08 -8.95 -4.14
N ILE A 59 -8.32 -10.23 -4.46
CA ILE A 59 -9.05 -11.16 -3.58
C ILE A 59 -8.13 -11.53 -2.42
N CYS A 60 -6.94 -12.05 -2.73
CA CYS A 60 -5.85 -12.34 -1.81
C CYS A 60 -5.47 -11.10 -0.98
N TYR A 61 -5.43 -9.91 -1.59
CA TYR A 61 -5.20 -8.67 -0.86
C TYR A 61 -6.28 -8.39 0.19
N ASN A 62 -7.56 -8.55 -0.16
CA ASN A 62 -8.67 -8.32 0.75
C ASN A 62 -8.72 -9.36 1.87
N ASP A 63 -8.40 -10.62 1.57
CA ASP A 63 -8.34 -11.70 2.56
C ASP A 63 -7.22 -11.44 3.56
N LYS A 64 -6.00 -11.17 3.10
CA LYS A 64 -4.87 -10.80 3.97
C LYS A 64 -5.18 -9.56 4.80
N CYS A 65 -5.81 -8.54 4.22
CA CYS A 65 -6.27 -7.35 4.95
C CYS A 65 -7.21 -7.72 6.10
N SER A 66 -8.16 -8.62 5.86
CA SER A 66 -9.15 -9.05 6.85
C SER A 66 -8.49 -9.84 7.98
N THR A 67 -7.57 -10.74 7.65
CA THR A 67 -6.77 -11.48 8.64
C THR A 67 -5.96 -10.55 9.54
N ILE A 68 -5.27 -9.57 8.95
CA ILE A 68 -4.49 -8.57 9.70
C ILE A 68 -5.42 -7.74 10.59
N GLU A 69 -6.56 -7.26 10.07
CA GLU A 69 -7.50 -6.46 10.86
C GLU A 69 -8.03 -7.23 12.09
N ILE A 70 -8.32 -8.53 11.94
CA ILE A 70 -8.74 -9.40 13.04
C ILE A 70 -7.64 -9.50 14.10
N LYS A 71 -6.38 -9.75 13.69
CA LYS A 71 -5.24 -9.81 14.62
C LYS A 71 -5.07 -8.48 15.38
N LEU A 72 -5.15 -7.36 14.67
CA LEU A 72 -4.97 -6.03 15.24
C LEU A 72 -6.03 -5.65 16.28
N ARG A 73 -7.25 -6.21 16.20
CA ARG A 73 -8.29 -5.98 17.22
C ARG A 73 -7.86 -6.43 18.62
N ALA A 74 -7.03 -7.46 18.72
CA ALA A 74 -6.54 -7.97 19.99
C ALA A 74 -5.29 -7.24 20.50
N ILE A 75 -4.54 -6.58 19.60
CA ILE A 75 -3.21 -6.04 19.90
C ILE A 75 -3.24 -4.53 20.13
N SER A 76 -3.81 -3.78 19.18
CA SER A 76 -3.72 -2.31 19.18
C SER A 76 -4.86 -1.69 18.38
N THR A 77 -5.74 -0.96 19.07
CA THR A 77 -6.79 -0.16 18.43
C THR A 77 -6.21 1.02 17.66
N THR A 78 -5.21 1.70 18.23
CA THR A 78 -4.49 2.82 17.60
C THR A 78 -3.90 2.41 16.25
N PHE A 79 -3.19 1.29 16.21
CA PHE A 79 -2.57 0.80 14.99
C PHE A 79 -3.62 0.25 14.01
N ARG A 80 -4.70 -0.37 14.49
CA ARG A 80 -5.82 -0.77 13.62
C ARG A 80 -6.42 0.42 12.88
N ASP A 81 -6.63 1.53 13.58
CA ASP A 81 -7.18 2.74 12.96
C ASP A 81 -6.19 3.35 11.96
N TYR A 82 -4.89 3.37 12.29
CA TYR A 82 -3.85 3.74 11.33
C TYR A 82 -3.83 2.82 10.09
N PHE A 83 -3.94 1.52 10.31
CA PHE A 83 -3.93 0.50 9.26
C PHE A 83 -5.10 0.71 8.30
N THR A 84 -6.33 0.82 8.82
CA THR A 84 -7.55 0.94 8.02
C THR A 84 -7.66 2.28 7.30
N THR A 85 -7.36 3.40 7.97
CA THR A 85 -7.56 4.75 7.42
C THR A 85 -6.45 5.19 6.48
N ARG A 86 -5.21 4.71 6.70
CA ARG A 86 -4.04 5.23 5.99
C ARG A 86 -3.24 4.15 5.29
N LEU A 87 -2.88 3.07 5.97
CA LEU A 87 -1.97 2.08 5.38
C LEU A 87 -2.63 1.27 4.27
N ARG A 88 -3.84 0.76 4.52
CA ARG A 88 -4.65 -0.03 3.58
C ARG A 88 -4.93 0.69 2.24
N PRO A 89 -5.37 1.96 2.19
CA PRO A 89 -5.59 2.62 0.90
C PRO A 89 -4.28 2.89 0.14
N ILE A 90 -3.18 3.19 0.84
CA ILE A 90 -1.87 3.38 0.21
C ILE A 90 -1.35 2.07 -0.38
N LEU A 91 -1.46 0.97 0.37
CA LEU A 91 -1.04 -0.36 -0.09
C LEU A 91 -1.92 -0.85 -1.24
N LYS A 92 -3.25 -0.65 -1.17
CA LYS A 92 -4.17 -1.02 -2.24
C LYS A 92 -3.80 -0.34 -3.57
N LYS A 93 -3.49 0.97 -3.53
CA LYS A 93 -3.05 1.70 -4.73
C LYS A 93 -1.73 1.16 -5.29
N LYS A 94 -0.84 0.61 -4.46
CA LYS A 94 0.44 0.07 -4.93
C LYS A 94 0.33 -1.36 -5.46
N VAL A 95 -0.54 -2.17 -4.85
CA VAL A 95 -0.67 -3.60 -5.13
C VAL A 95 -1.70 -3.85 -6.24
N CYS A 96 -2.88 -3.22 -6.16
CA CYS A 96 -3.98 -3.48 -7.09
C CYS A 96 -3.99 -2.55 -8.31
N ASP A 97 -3.44 -1.33 -8.17
CA ASP A 97 -3.35 -0.35 -9.26
C ASP A 97 -1.88 -0.03 -9.57
N PRO A 98 -1.04 -1.00 -9.98
CA PRO A 98 0.31 -0.68 -10.39
C PRO A 98 0.24 0.26 -11.59
N VAL A 99 0.46 1.55 -11.35
CA VAL A 99 0.66 2.54 -12.41
C VAL A 99 1.91 2.10 -13.15
N ARG A 100 1.73 1.37 -14.25
CA ARG A 100 2.80 1.11 -15.19
C ARG A 100 3.09 2.44 -15.89
N GLU A 101 4.10 3.15 -15.40
CA GLU A 101 4.73 4.22 -16.18
C GLU A 101 5.51 3.55 -17.32
N GLU A 102 4.85 3.34 -18.47
CA GLU A 102 5.57 2.98 -19.68
C GLU A 102 6.32 4.21 -20.19
N VAL A 103 7.65 4.19 -20.07
CA VAL A 103 8.52 5.19 -20.67
C VAL A 103 8.61 4.92 -22.18
N THR A 104 7.60 5.33 -22.95
CA THR A 104 7.73 5.34 -24.41
C THR A 104 8.60 6.53 -24.84
N LYS A 105 9.88 6.27 -25.10
CA LYS A 105 10.76 7.22 -25.79
C LYS A 105 10.33 7.34 -27.26
N LYS A 106 9.54 8.35 -27.61
CA LYS A 106 9.39 8.81 -29.00
C LYS A 106 9.83 10.28 -29.10
N ASN A 107 10.90 10.51 -29.85
CA ASN A 107 11.34 11.80 -30.40
C ASN A 107 11.31 13.03 -29.45
N GLY A 108 12.09 13.01 -28.38
CA GLY A 108 12.53 14.23 -27.69
C GLY A 108 11.46 15.04 -26.93
N ARG A 109 10.22 14.56 -26.82
CA ARG A 109 9.18 15.13 -25.96
C ARG A 109 8.59 14.06 -25.07
N THR A 110 8.82 14.21 -23.76
CA THR A 110 8.17 13.40 -22.73
C THR A 110 6.72 13.81 -22.64
N THR A 111 5.79 12.94 -23.00
CA THR A 111 4.35 13.14 -22.77
C THR A 111 3.85 12.05 -21.85
N THR A 112 3.44 12.44 -20.64
CA THR A 112 2.85 11.54 -19.64
C THR A 112 1.42 11.24 -20.04
N VAL A 113 1.15 10.03 -20.54
CA VAL A 113 -0.21 9.58 -20.83
C VAL A 113 -0.67 8.69 -19.67
N LYS A 114 -1.64 9.18 -18.88
CA LYS A 114 -2.35 8.36 -17.89
C LYS A 114 -3.33 7.45 -18.62
N LEU A 115 -2.98 6.18 -18.78
CA LEU A 115 -3.92 5.16 -19.25
C LEU A 115 -4.56 4.47 -18.05
N SER A 116 -5.81 4.85 -17.78
CA SER A 116 -6.72 4.04 -16.97
C SER A 116 -7.11 2.83 -17.81
N ILE A 117 -6.57 1.64 -17.51
CA ILE A 117 -7.00 0.43 -18.20
C ILE A 117 -8.38 0.06 -17.66
N PRO A 118 -9.43 -0.08 -18.49
CA PRO A 118 -10.65 -0.74 -18.06
C PRO A 118 -10.35 -2.21 -17.80
N PHE A 119 -10.63 -2.67 -16.59
CA PHE A 119 -10.58 -4.06 -16.17
C PHE A 119 -11.42 -4.90 -17.15
N SER A 120 -10.76 -5.74 -17.96
CA SER A 120 -11.43 -6.66 -18.87
C SER A 120 -11.85 -7.89 -18.06
N THR A 121 -13.14 -7.98 -17.73
CA THR A 121 -13.73 -9.20 -17.16
C THR A 121 -13.76 -10.26 -18.26
N ASN A 122 -12.74 -11.11 -18.33
CA ASN A 122 -12.87 -12.41 -18.98
C ASN A 122 -13.65 -13.33 -18.06
N SER A 123 -14.97 -13.16 -18.06
CA SER A 123 -15.92 -14.17 -17.59
C SER A 123 -16.18 -15.13 -18.75
N GLN A 124 -15.27 -16.07 -18.96
CA GLN A 124 -15.50 -17.20 -19.84
C GLN A 124 -15.37 -18.46 -18.97
N LEU A 125 -16.52 -18.99 -18.58
CA LEU A 125 -16.67 -20.37 -18.12
C LEU A 125 -18.11 -20.80 -18.40
N ASP A 126 -18.19 -21.70 -19.38
CA ASP A 126 -19.30 -22.55 -19.79
C ASP A 126 -20.30 -22.92 -18.69
N SER A 127 -21.58 -22.85 -19.05
CA SER A 127 -22.53 -23.97 -18.99
C SER A 127 -23.77 -23.66 -19.83
#